data_AF-A0A345Q5F3-F1
#
_entry.id   AF-A0A345Q5F3-F1
#
_cell.length_a   1.000
_cell.length_b   1.000
_cell.length_c   1.000
_cell.angle_alpha   90.00
_cell.angle_beta   90.00
_cell.angle_gamma   90.00
#
_symmetry.space_group_name_H-M   'P 1'
#
loop_
_entity.id
_entity.type
_entity.pdbx_description
1 polymer ?
#
loop_
_entity_poly.entity_id
_entity_poly.type
_entity_poly.pdbx_seq_one_letter_code
_entity_poly.pdbx_strand_id
1 'polypeptide(L)'
;MTPFAIAGVQMYVNALQSNVDGMIQRLDILMARFPWTQMVLFSELAPYGPLDRFALPQDNETLEKFQQAARKHRVWLIPGSMFLKNSEDGRVYNTAVVINPEGEIIRRYSKMFPFRPYEAGIAAGTEFCVFDVPEVGRFGLSICYDIWFPETTRQLTSQGVEVLLNPVLTGTTDRDAELAIARATAAQFQCYVVAVNGLGAGGVGKSCVVDPTSMVLHQSAGQEDMFPIEIDLSMVRRQRETGMKGLGQVLKSFRDRSTDFSVYDRNSGTDAYLKTLGPLEIPHQGTRAGLHVDVPSQLIPEAPTFKGQEATLPFSSAPESIGTEPMPNASAGTANPPSDAQTTAAPAAAMPNLPVKPGIFTDTADSSSG
;
A
#
# COMPACT_ATOMS: atom_id res chain seq x y z
N MET A 1 -7.49 5.77 25.14
CA MET A 1 -7.38 5.74 23.67
C MET A 1 -8.72 6.22 23.14
N THR A 2 -8.74 7.19 22.25
CA THR A 2 -9.98 7.54 21.53
C THR A 2 -10.10 6.56 20.38
N PRO A 3 -11.14 5.70 20.34
CA PRO A 3 -11.36 4.81 19.21
C PRO A 3 -11.39 5.62 17.91
N PHE A 4 -10.61 5.18 16.92
CA PHE A 4 -10.56 5.83 15.61
C PHE A 4 -10.66 4.81 14.49
N ALA A 5 -11.64 4.99 13.62
CA ALA A 5 -11.96 4.07 12.56
C ALA A 5 -11.68 4.67 11.18
N ILE A 6 -10.99 3.89 10.35
CA ILE A 6 -10.68 4.21 8.96
C ILE A 6 -11.37 3.17 8.08
N ALA A 7 -12.08 3.62 7.05
CA ALA A 7 -12.65 2.76 6.03
C ALA A 7 -11.95 2.96 4.68
N GLY A 8 -11.59 1.86 4.04
CA GLY A 8 -11.26 1.85 2.62
C GLY A 8 -12.47 1.53 1.76
N VAL A 9 -12.55 2.15 0.59
CA VAL A 9 -13.58 1.84 -0.41
C VAL A 9 -12.91 1.34 -1.69
N GLN A 10 -13.00 0.02 -1.90
CA GLN A 10 -12.58 -0.64 -3.12
C GLN A 10 -13.78 -0.75 -4.07
N MET A 11 -13.77 0.04 -5.15
CA MET A 11 -14.87 0.08 -6.12
C MET A 11 -14.37 0.03 -7.57
N TYR A 12 -15.28 -0.30 -8.48
CA TYR A 12 -15.02 -0.14 -9.91
C TYR A 12 -14.82 1.32 -10.28
N VAL A 13 -13.76 1.58 -11.04
CA VAL A 13 -13.45 2.89 -11.62
C VAL A 13 -13.60 2.79 -13.12
N ASN A 14 -14.43 3.68 -13.68
CA ASN A 14 -14.57 3.87 -15.12
C ASN A 14 -13.43 4.77 -15.64
N ALA A 15 -12.88 4.44 -16.80
CA ALA A 15 -11.80 5.22 -17.43
C ALA A 15 -12.28 6.40 -18.28
N LEU A 16 -13.56 6.41 -18.65
CA LEU A 16 -14.12 7.30 -19.68
C LEU A 16 -15.21 8.22 -19.15
N GLN A 17 -15.68 7.99 -17.93
CA GLN A 17 -16.79 8.69 -17.30
C GLN A 17 -16.45 9.04 -15.86
N SER A 18 -17.10 10.09 -15.35
CA SER A 18 -17.00 10.46 -13.93
C SER A 18 -17.52 9.34 -13.04
N ASN A 19 -16.78 9.05 -11.97
CA ASN A 19 -17.16 8.12 -10.91
C ASN A 19 -17.66 8.85 -9.66
N VAL A 20 -17.67 10.19 -9.65
CA VAL A 20 -17.91 11.03 -8.46
C VAL A 20 -19.25 10.70 -7.79
N ASP A 21 -20.35 10.64 -8.54
CA ASP A 21 -21.66 10.36 -7.96
C ASP A 21 -21.72 8.93 -7.40
N GLY A 22 -21.07 7.98 -8.09
CA GLY A 22 -20.89 6.62 -7.60
C GLY A 22 -20.10 6.58 -6.29
N MET A 23 -18.99 7.32 -6.19
CA MET A 23 -18.19 7.41 -4.97
C MET A 23 -18.99 7.98 -3.80
N ILE A 24 -19.75 9.05 -4.02
CA ILE A 24 -20.61 9.66 -2.99
C ILE A 24 -21.70 8.66 -2.56
N GLN A 25 -22.29 7.91 -3.50
CA GLN A 25 -23.23 6.84 -3.16
C GLN A 25 -22.58 5.75 -2.29
N ARG A 26 -21.34 5.33 -2.60
CA ARG A 26 -20.61 4.35 -1.76
C ARG A 26 -20.34 4.92 -0.38
N LEU A 27 -19.95 6.19 -0.27
CA LEU A 27 -19.77 6.88 1.01
C LEU A 27 -21.09 6.92 1.81
N ASP A 28 -22.20 7.29 1.18
CA ASP A 28 -23.52 7.29 1.82
C ASP A 28 -23.91 5.90 2.35
N ILE A 29 -23.68 4.85 1.56
CA ILE A 29 -23.93 3.46 1.98
C ILE A 29 -23.00 3.04 3.12
N LEU A 30 -21.71 3.34 3.02
CA LEU A 30 -20.72 3.06 4.05
C LEU A 30 -21.15 3.69 5.38
N MET A 31 -21.51 4.97 5.37
CA MET A 31 -21.91 5.69 6.59
C MET A 31 -23.26 5.21 7.14
N ALA A 32 -24.18 4.78 6.28
CA ALA A 32 -25.44 4.16 6.74
C ALA A 32 -25.20 2.79 7.40
N ARG A 33 -24.25 1.99 6.91
CA ARG A 33 -23.94 0.66 7.44
C ARG A 33 -22.99 0.69 8.64
N PHE A 34 -22.05 1.63 8.64
CA PHE A 34 -20.97 1.74 9.61
C PHE A 34 -20.80 3.19 10.08
N PRO A 35 -21.81 3.74 10.78
CA PRO A 35 -21.85 5.16 11.18
C PRO A 35 -20.74 5.58 12.15
N TRP A 36 -19.99 4.61 12.70
CA TRP A 36 -18.84 4.84 13.58
C TRP A 36 -17.54 5.13 12.83
N THR A 37 -17.52 5.05 11.49
CA THR A 37 -16.36 5.38 10.67
C THR A 37 -16.04 6.88 10.77
N GLN A 38 -14.77 7.23 11.01
CA GLN A 38 -14.34 8.63 11.18
C GLN A 38 -13.47 9.14 10.03
N MET A 39 -12.85 8.23 9.25
CA MET A 39 -12.06 8.56 8.06
C MET A 39 -12.37 7.60 6.92
N VAL A 40 -12.44 8.11 5.69
CA VAL A 40 -12.70 7.32 4.48
C VAL A 40 -11.64 7.58 3.41
N LEU A 41 -11.10 6.51 2.84
CA LEU A 41 -10.07 6.52 1.81
C LEU A 41 -10.56 5.80 0.55
N PHE A 42 -10.46 6.49 -0.59
CA PHE A 42 -10.66 5.92 -1.93
C PHE A 42 -9.33 5.71 -2.65
N SER A 43 -9.36 4.95 -3.76
CA SER A 43 -8.19 4.61 -4.56
C SER A 43 -7.64 5.76 -5.38
N GLU A 44 -6.40 5.63 -5.86
CA GLU A 44 -5.79 6.59 -6.79
C GLU A 44 -6.65 6.77 -8.05
N LEU A 45 -6.76 8.02 -8.52
CA LEU A 45 -7.51 8.42 -9.72
C LEU A 45 -9.00 7.99 -9.73
N ALA A 46 -9.57 7.62 -8.59
CA ALA A 46 -10.96 7.13 -8.52
C ALA A 46 -12.00 8.06 -9.16
N PRO A 47 -11.97 9.40 -8.99
CA PRO A 47 -13.01 10.29 -9.52
C PRO A 47 -13.18 10.24 -11.04
N TYR A 48 -12.09 10.08 -11.82
CA TYR A 48 -12.12 10.20 -13.29
C TYR A 48 -11.34 9.13 -14.05
N GLY A 49 -10.71 8.19 -13.35
CA GLY A 49 -9.89 7.13 -13.94
C GLY A 49 -8.51 7.60 -14.43
N PRO A 50 -7.75 6.70 -15.06
CA PRO A 50 -6.31 6.87 -15.29
C PRO A 50 -5.93 7.75 -16.50
N LEU A 51 -6.90 8.39 -17.17
CA LEU A 51 -6.63 9.17 -18.38
C LEU A 51 -6.46 10.66 -18.05
N ASP A 52 -5.25 11.18 -18.30
CA ASP A 52 -4.83 12.56 -18.02
C ASP A 52 -5.62 13.64 -18.78
N ARG A 53 -6.25 13.30 -19.90
CA ARG A 53 -7.18 14.19 -20.62
C ARG A 53 -8.37 14.66 -19.78
N PHE A 54 -8.67 13.99 -18.65
CA PHE A 54 -9.69 14.40 -17.69
C PHE A 54 -9.13 15.29 -16.56
N ALA A 55 -7.92 15.82 -16.73
CA ALA A 55 -7.34 16.75 -15.77
C ALA A 55 -8.25 17.97 -15.55
N LEU A 56 -8.46 18.31 -14.29
CA LEU A 56 -9.29 19.43 -13.87
C LEU A 56 -8.42 20.60 -13.40
N PRO A 57 -8.94 21.85 -13.37
CA PRO A 57 -8.30 22.93 -12.62
C PRO A 57 -8.17 22.57 -11.13
N GLN A 58 -7.21 23.18 -10.42
CA GLN A 58 -6.96 22.90 -8.99
C GLN A 58 -8.19 23.10 -8.11
N ASP A 59 -9.00 24.12 -8.43
CA ASP A 59 -10.32 24.35 -7.85
C ASP A 59 -11.39 24.00 -8.87
N ASN A 60 -12.33 23.14 -8.47
CA ASN A 60 -13.34 22.60 -9.36
C ASN A 60 -14.56 22.10 -8.55
N GLU A 61 -15.71 22.00 -9.22
CA GLU A 61 -16.98 21.60 -8.62
C GLU A 61 -16.95 20.19 -7.99
N THR A 62 -16.05 19.31 -8.45
CA THR A 62 -15.91 17.96 -7.88
C THR A 62 -15.32 18.01 -6.47
N LEU A 63 -14.37 18.90 -6.21
CA LEU A 63 -13.87 19.11 -4.86
C LEU A 63 -14.97 19.67 -3.95
N GLU A 64 -15.80 20.59 -4.44
CA GLU A 64 -16.94 21.12 -3.68
C GLU A 64 -17.93 20.00 -3.28
N LYS A 65 -18.23 19.07 -4.19
CA LYS A 65 -19.06 17.89 -3.89
C LYS A 65 -18.44 17.02 -2.79
N PHE A 66 -17.14 16.76 -2.85
CA PHE A 66 -16.47 15.98 -1.80
C PHE A 66 -16.40 16.73 -0.46
N GLN A 67 -16.20 18.04 -0.46
CA GLN A 67 -16.27 18.89 0.73
C GLN A 67 -17.65 18.83 1.39
N GLN A 68 -18.72 18.92 0.59
CA GLN A 68 -20.10 18.77 1.06
C GLN A 68 -20.35 17.37 1.63
N ALA A 69 -19.84 16.33 0.98
CA ALA A 69 -20.00 14.95 1.43
C ALA A 69 -19.26 14.67 2.75
N ALA A 70 -18.02 15.16 2.89
CA ALA A 70 -17.26 15.10 4.14
C ALA A 70 -18.01 15.80 5.28
N ARG A 71 -18.53 17.00 5.03
CA ARG A 71 -19.31 17.77 6.01
C ARG A 71 -20.64 17.10 6.39
N LYS A 72 -21.36 16.55 5.40
CA LYS A 72 -22.62 15.82 5.60
C LYS A 72 -22.44 14.67 6.58
N HIS A 73 -21.35 13.92 6.44
CA HIS A 73 -21.07 12.73 7.25
C HIS A 73 -20.17 12.99 8.46
N ARG A 74 -19.59 14.19 8.57
CA ARG A 74 -18.63 14.58 9.61
C ARG A 74 -17.42 13.64 9.67
N VAL A 75 -16.86 13.30 8.51
CA VAL A 75 -15.71 12.40 8.38
C VAL A 75 -14.52 13.10 7.74
N TRP A 76 -13.33 12.62 8.05
CA TRP A 76 -12.15 12.88 7.23
C TRP A 76 -12.30 12.14 5.90
N LEU A 77 -12.23 12.86 4.78
CA LEU A 77 -12.39 12.27 3.46
C LEU A 77 -11.12 12.47 2.62
N ILE A 78 -10.57 11.35 2.17
CA ILE A 78 -9.55 11.29 1.13
C ILE A 78 -10.22 10.64 -0.07
N PRO A 79 -10.71 11.41 -1.07
CA PRO A 79 -11.44 10.89 -2.22
C PRO A 79 -10.51 10.19 -3.22
N GLY A 80 -9.36 9.70 -2.77
CA GLY A 80 -8.28 9.23 -3.63
C GLY A 80 -7.48 10.40 -4.19
N SER A 81 -7.01 10.22 -5.42
CA SER A 81 -6.35 11.28 -6.18
C SER A 81 -7.08 11.55 -7.50
N MET A 82 -6.73 12.63 -8.17
CA MET A 82 -7.19 12.97 -9.52
C MET A 82 -6.13 13.80 -10.23
N PHE A 83 -6.18 13.83 -11.55
CA PHE A 83 -5.30 14.73 -12.30
C PHE A 83 -5.76 16.17 -12.15
N LEU A 84 -4.89 17.02 -11.58
CA LEU A 84 -5.12 18.45 -11.43
C LEU A 84 -4.07 19.23 -12.22
N LYS A 85 -4.53 20.20 -13.00
CA LYS A 85 -3.67 21.15 -13.73
C LYS A 85 -3.40 22.35 -12.84
N ASN A 86 -2.12 22.59 -12.55
CA ASN A 86 -1.70 23.78 -11.83
C ASN A 86 -1.77 25.00 -12.77
N SER A 87 -2.43 26.06 -12.33
CA SER A 87 -2.59 27.29 -13.12
C SER A 87 -1.30 28.09 -13.24
N GLU A 88 -0.38 27.98 -12.29
CA GLU A 88 0.86 28.77 -12.25
C GLU A 88 1.90 28.27 -13.27
N ASP A 89 2.08 26.95 -13.36
CA ASP A 89 3.08 26.34 -14.25
C ASP A 89 2.47 25.59 -15.45
N GLY A 90 1.15 25.47 -15.50
CA GLY A 90 0.40 24.81 -16.58
C GLY A 90 0.55 23.28 -16.62
N ARG A 91 1.25 22.66 -15.67
CA ARG A 91 1.52 21.21 -15.64
C ARG A 91 0.39 20.44 -14.96
N VAL A 92 0.27 19.15 -15.31
CA VAL A 92 -0.69 18.22 -14.73
C VAL A 92 0.01 17.38 -13.66
N TYR A 93 -0.64 17.25 -12.50
CA TYR A 93 -0.18 16.47 -11.36
C TYR A 93 -1.23 15.44 -10.97
N ASN A 94 -0.80 14.28 -10.50
CA ASN A 94 -1.67 13.34 -9.81
C ASN A 94 -1.79 13.78 -8.35
N THR A 95 -2.92 14.37 -7.97
CA THR A 95 -3.08 15.06 -6.68
C THR A 95 -4.19 14.44 -5.84
N ALA A 96 -3.88 14.09 -4.60
CA ALA A 96 -4.85 13.74 -3.58
C ALA A 96 -5.12 14.93 -2.64
N VAL A 97 -6.31 14.97 -2.07
CA VAL A 97 -6.71 16.00 -1.09
C VAL A 97 -7.13 15.36 0.22
N VAL A 98 -6.88 16.08 1.32
CA VAL A 98 -7.36 15.69 2.65
C VAL A 98 -8.42 16.71 3.06
N ILE A 99 -9.65 16.23 3.23
CA ILE A 99 -10.80 17.04 3.62
C ILE A 99 -11.17 16.69 5.06
N ASN A 100 -11.30 17.71 5.92
CA ASN A 100 -11.69 17.52 7.31
C ASN A 100 -13.23 17.35 7.48
N PRO A 101 -13.72 16.98 8.67
CA PRO A 101 -15.15 16.84 8.97
C PRO A 101 -16.00 18.10 8.77
N GLU A 102 -15.39 19.28 8.73
CA GLU A 102 -16.06 20.56 8.47
C GLU A 102 -16.26 20.84 6.97
N GLY A 103 -15.63 20.01 6.12
CA GLY A 103 -15.63 20.14 4.67
C GLY A 103 -14.50 21.03 4.13
N GLU A 104 -13.43 21.25 4.88
CA GLU A 104 -12.29 22.09 4.48
C GLU A 104 -11.16 21.22 3.93
N ILE A 105 -10.58 21.62 2.79
CA ILE A 105 -9.36 20.99 2.27
C ILE A 105 -8.17 21.49 3.08
N ILE A 106 -7.65 20.64 3.98
CA ILE A 106 -6.52 21.02 4.84
C ILE A 106 -5.16 20.71 4.21
N ARG A 107 -5.12 19.81 3.23
CA ARG A 107 -3.90 19.42 2.49
C ARG A 107 -4.23 19.08 1.04
N ARG A 108 -3.28 19.38 0.16
CA ARG A 108 -3.20 18.89 -1.21
C ARG A 108 -1.82 18.25 -1.37
N TYR A 109 -1.78 17.04 -1.92
CA TYR A 109 -0.56 16.28 -2.09
C TYR A 109 -0.46 15.83 -3.54
N SER A 110 0.58 16.31 -4.25
CA SER A 110 0.90 15.82 -5.59
C SER A 110 1.90 14.68 -5.48
N LYS A 111 1.58 13.55 -6.11
CA LYS A 111 2.40 12.33 -6.19
C LYS A 111 3.85 12.68 -6.53
N MET A 112 4.76 12.23 -5.69
CA MET A 112 6.18 12.59 -5.78
C MET A 112 6.87 11.79 -6.89
N PHE A 113 6.46 10.53 -7.04
CA PHE A 113 6.96 9.60 -8.03
C PHE A 113 5.84 9.18 -8.97
N PRO A 114 5.57 9.93 -10.06
CA PRO A 114 4.76 9.40 -11.15
C PRO A 114 5.31 8.05 -11.61
N PHE A 115 4.43 7.12 -11.95
CA PHE A 115 4.77 5.77 -12.40
C PHE A 115 5.39 5.80 -13.80
N ARG A 116 6.64 6.23 -13.85
CA ARG A 116 7.42 6.36 -15.08
C ARG A 116 7.98 4.99 -15.48
N PRO A 117 8.02 4.68 -16.79
CA PRO A 117 7.81 5.60 -17.92
C PRO A 117 6.35 5.83 -18.35
N TYR A 118 5.36 5.18 -17.73
CA TYR A 118 3.96 5.21 -18.17
C TYR A 118 3.23 6.53 -17.87
N GLU A 119 3.59 7.23 -16.80
CA GLU A 119 3.08 8.57 -16.44
C GLU A 119 4.06 9.69 -16.87
N ALA A 120 4.67 9.60 -18.07
CA ALA A 120 5.70 10.55 -18.52
C ALA A 120 5.21 12.02 -18.63
N GLY A 121 3.94 12.23 -18.96
CA GLY A 121 3.31 13.55 -19.06
C GLY A 121 2.89 14.17 -17.72
N ILE A 122 3.03 13.43 -16.62
CA ILE A 122 2.61 13.86 -15.28
C ILE A 122 3.81 14.41 -14.51
N ALA A 123 3.63 15.61 -13.96
CA ALA A 123 4.64 16.28 -13.14
C ALA A 123 4.72 15.66 -11.75
N ALA A 124 5.94 15.67 -11.19
CA ALA A 124 6.24 15.18 -9.85
C ALA A 124 6.01 16.31 -8.81
N GLY A 125 5.34 15.99 -7.72
CA GLY A 125 5.32 16.83 -6.52
C GLY A 125 6.64 16.77 -5.75
N THR A 126 6.86 17.73 -4.86
CA THR A 126 8.09 17.84 -4.04
C THR A 126 7.82 17.92 -2.54
N GLU A 127 6.56 18.08 -2.15
CA GLU A 127 6.17 18.32 -0.76
C GLU A 127 5.63 17.05 -0.09
N PHE A 128 6.06 16.79 1.15
CA PHE A 128 5.54 15.68 1.95
C PHE A 128 4.19 16.05 2.58
N CYS A 129 3.22 15.15 2.50
CA CYS A 129 1.91 15.38 3.10
C CYS A 129 1.82 14.78 4.51
N VAL A 130 1.78 15.66 5.51
CA VAL A 130 1.59 15.32 6.92
C VAL A 130 0.47 16.19 7.49
N PHE A 131 -0.43 15.57 8.25
CA PHE A 131 -1.51 16.25 8.96
C PHE A 131 -1.85 15.55 10.27
N ASP A 132 -2.39 16.32 11.21
CA ASP A 132 -2.80 15.82 12.52
C ASP A 132 -4.32 15.65 12.55
N VAL A 133 -4.78 14.53 13.07
CA VAL A 133 -6.18 14.33 13.45
C VAL A 133 -6.27 14.60 14.96
N PRO A 134 -7.05 15.62 15.39
CA PRO A 134 -7.12 16.03 16.79
C PRO A 134 -7.41 14.86 17.73
N GLU A 135 -6.66 14.78 18.84
CA GLU A 135 -6.78 13.75 19.89
C GLU A 135 -6.53 12.29 19.45
N VAL A 136 -6.22 12.06 18.17
CA VAL A 136 -6.01 10.74 17.58
C VAL A 136 -4.51 10.54 17.34
N GLY A 137 -3.94 11.25 16.37
CA GLY A 137 -2.54 11.07 15.98
C GLY A 137 -2.19 11.73 14.66
N ARG A 138 -0.99 11.44 14.19
CA ARG A 138 -0.41 12.03 12.97
C ARG A 138 -0.51 11.09 11.79
N PHE A 139 -0.98 11.61 10.67
CA PHE A 139 -1.22 10.88 9.42
C PHE A 139 -0.32 11.41 8.32
N GLY A 140 0.07 10.50 7.43
CA GLY A 140 0.82 10.81 6.22
C GLY A 140 0.09 10.27 5.00
N LEU A 141 0.31 10.92 3.86
CA LEU A 141 -0.23 10.49 2.57
C LEU A 141 0.91 10.23 1.58
N SER A 142 0.83 9.09 0.92
CA SER A 142 1.65 8.63 -0.19
C SER A 142 0.68 8.18 -1.29
N ILE A 143 1.03 8.26 -2.58
CA ILE A 143 0.16 7.78 -3.65
C ILE A 143 0.88 6.66 -4.40
N CYS A 144 0.33 5.44 -4.29
CA CYS A 144 0.70 4.28 -5.09
C CYS A 144 2.22 4.07 -5.18
N TYR A 145 2.82 4.43 -6.31
CA TYR A 145 4.23 4.25 -6.61
C TYR A 145 5.18 4.96 -5.64
N ASP A 146 4.72 5.99 -4.92
CA ASP A 146 5.50 6.65 -3.86
C ASP A 146 5.99 5.66 -2.78
N ILE A 147 5.22 4.60 -2.48
CA ILE A 147 5.57 3.61 -1.45
C ILE A 147 6.76 2.73 -1.85
N TRP A 148 7.10 2.67 -3.14
CA TRP A 148 8.24 1.89 -3.64
C TRP A 148 9.59 2.51 -3.25
N PHE A 149 9.58 3.79 -2.89
CA PHE A 149 10.75 4.54 -2.46
C PHE A 149 10.72 4.64 -0.93
N PRO A 150 11.40 3.75 -0.18
CA PRO A 150 11.31 3.73 1.28
C PRO A 150 11.69 5.07 1.93
N GLU A 151 12.45 5.91 1.23
CA GLU A 151 12.75 7.30 1.60
C GLU A 151 11.49 8.14 1.84
N THR A 152 10.43 7.95 1.07
CA THR A 152 9.17 8.69 1.24
C THR A 152 8.59 8.41 2.61
N THR A 153 8.45 7.13 2.94
CA THR A 153 7.89 6.71 4.23
C THR A 153 8.87 6.96 5.38
N ARG A 154 10.18 6.86 5.14
CA ARG A 154 11.21 7.24 6.11
C ARG A 154 11.04 8.70 6.52
N GLN A 155 10.88 9.60 5.55
CA GLN A 155 10.70 11.02 5.81
C GLN A 155 9.39 11.31 6.56
N LEU A 156 8.29 10.67 6.17
CA LEU A 156 6.98 10.83 6.83
C LEU A 156 7.02 10.34 8.28
N THR A 157 7.54 9.13 8.53
CA THR A 157 7.58 8.55 9.87
C THR A 157 8.61 9.20 10.79
N SER A 158 9.70 9.76 10.24
CA SER A 158 10.63 10.62 11.00
C SER A 158 9.97 11.93 11.47
N GLN A 159 8.92 12.39 10.78
CA GLN A 159 8.07 13.51 11.22
C GLN A 159 6.94 13.07 12.17
N GLY A 160 6.95 11.81 12.62
CA GLY A 160 6.02 11.29 13.60
C GLY A 160 4.75 10.65 13.03
N VAL A 161 4.60 10.52 11.70
CA VAL A 161 3.45 9.84 11.09
C VAL A 161 3.25 8.44 11.67
N GLU A 162 2.05 8.15 12.17
CA GLU A 162 1.65 6.89 12.80
C GLU A 162 0.81 6.03 11.85
N VAL A 163 0.13 6.65 10.88
CA VAL A 163 -0.69 6.01 9.84
C VAL A 163 -0.31 6.55 8.47
N LEU A 164 0.09 5.68 7.57
CA LEU A 164 0.29 5.97 6.16
C LEU A 164 -0.95 5.59 5.36
N LEU A 165 -1.61 6.60 4.80
CA LEU A 165 -2.69 6.42 3.84
C LEU A 165 -2.09 6.32 2.43
N ASN A 166 -2.51 5.32 1.67
CA ASN A 166 -2.00 5.07 0.32
C ASN A 166 -3.15 4.79 -0.65
N PRO A 167 -3.69 5.80 -1.37
CA PRO A 167 -4.47 5.55 -2.58
C PRO A 167 -3.60 4.86 -3.62
N VAL A 168 -4.08 3.75 -4.17
CA VAL A 168 -3.34 2.88 -5.10
C VAL A 168 -4.10 2.74 -6.41
N LEU A 169 -3.38 2.73 -7.53
CA LEU A 169 -3.82 2.22 -8.81
C LEU A 169 -2.75 1.26 -9.31
N THR A 170 -2.99 -0.03 -9.09
CA THR A 170 -2.16 -1.10 -9.62
C THR A 170 -3.06 -2.07 -10.34
N GLY A 171 -3.08 -1.95 -11.67
CA GLY A 171 -3.82 -2.79 -12.61
C GLY A 171 -2.98 -3.92 -13.23
N THR A 172 -1.73 -4.06 -12.78
CA THR A 172 -0.65 -4.78 -13.45
C THR A 172 -0.13 -5.95 -12.61
N THR A 173 0.76 -6.77 -13.20
CA THR A 173 1.28 -8.01 -12.62
C THR A 173 2.20 -7.80 -11.41
N ASP A 174 2.58 -6.57 -11.12
CA ASP A 174 3.39 -6.15 -9.98
C ASP A 174 2.58 -5.98 -8.68
N ARG A 175 1.25 -6.18 -8.69
CA ARG A 175 0.41 -6.07 -7.49
C ARG A 175 0.91 -6.88 -6.30
N ASP A 176 1.41 -8.08 -6.52
CA ASP A 176 1.90 -8.92 -5.42
C ASP A 176 3.20 -8.35 -4.81
N ALA A 177 4.04 -7.68 -5.60
CA ALA A 177 5.21 -6.96 -5.10
C ALA A 177 4.79 -5.74 -4.27
N GLU A 178 3.81 -4.96 -4.74
CA GLU A 178 3.30 -3.81 -4.01
C GLU A 178 2.63 -4.21 -2.68
N LEU A 179 1.92 -5.34 -2.62
CA LEU A 179 1.41 -5.90 -1.36
C LEU A 179 2.53 -6.30 -0.39
N ALA A 180 3.63 -6.86 -0.91
CA ALA A 180 4.80 -7.17 -0.10
C ALA A 180 5.47 -5.89 0.42
N ILE A 181 5.56 -4.84 -0.40
CA ILE A 181 6.08 -3.52 -0.02
C ILE A 181 5.20 -2.91 1.08
N ALA A 182 3.87 -2.91 0.94
CA ALA A 182 2.97 -2.36 1.98
C ALA A 182 3.19 -3.04 3.35
N ARG A 183 3.38 -4.37 3.35
CA ARG A 183 3.69 -5.13 4.58
C ARG A 183 5.07 -4.80 5.14
N ALA A 184 6.08 -4.74 4.28
CA ALA A 184 7.44 -4.38 4.66
C ALA A 184 7.48 -2.96 5.24
N THR A 185 6.82 -2.00 4.60
CA THR A 185 6.69 -0.60 5.04
C THR A 185 6.11 -0.51 6.45
N ALA A 186 5.00 -1.20 6.72
CA ALA A 186 4.38 -1.19 8.05
C ALA A 186 5.36 -1.65 9.14
N ALA A 187 6.13 -2.72 8.88
CA ALA A 187 7.15 -3.22 9.78
C ALA A 187 8.39 -2.30 9.91
N GLN A 188 8.97 -1.86 8.78
CA GLN A 188 10.22 -1.09 8.73
C GLN A 188 10.07 0.29 9.37
N PHE A 189 8.88 0.88 9.29
CA PHE A 189 8.60 2.24 9.75
C PHE A 189 7.66 2.29 10.97
N GLN A 190 7.27 1.12 11.47
CA GLN A 190 6.41 0.94 12.65
C GLN A 190 5.21 1.91 12.59
N CYS A 191 4.42 1.80 11.52
CA CYS A 191 3.21 2.57 11.28
C CYS A 191 2.12 1.66 10.69
N TYR A 192 0.86 2.09 10.79
CA TYR A 192 -0.20 1.47 10.00
C TYR A 192 -0.03 1.84 8.52
N VAL A 193 -0.33 0.90 7.63
CA VAL A 193 -0.45 1.16 6.19
C VAL A 193 -1.87 0.82 5.76
N VAL A 194 -2.60 1.81 5.24
CA VAL A 194 -3.95 1.64 4.67
C VAL A 194 -3.86 1.87 3.17
N ALA A 195 -3.82 0.79 2.40
CA ALA A 195 -3.65 0.82 0.95
C ALA A 195 -4.94 0.44 0.24
N VAL A 196 -5.53 1.38 -0.50
CA VAL A 196 -6.82 1.19 -1.20
C VAL A 196 -6.60 1.22 -2.70
N ASN A 197 -6.83 0.08 -3.36
CA ASN A 197 -6.71 -0.08 -4.80
C ASN A 197 -8.09 -0.25 -5.44
N GLY A 198 -8.32 0.38 -6.59
CA GLY A 198 -9.58 0.30 -7.30
C GLY A 198 -9.74 -1.01 -8.07
N LEU A 199 -10.87 -1.14 -8.78
CA LEU A 199 -11.18 -2.23 -9.69
C LEU A 199 -11.37 -1.73 -11.12
N GLY A 200 -11.16 -2.61 -12.10
CA GLY A 200 -11.29 -2.27 -13.52
C GLY A 200 -10.20 -1.30 -13.95
N ALA A 201 -10.57 -0.11 -14.43
CA ALA A 201 -9.57 0.89 -14.81
C ALA A 201 -8.80 1.49 -13.62
N GLY A 202 -9.30 1.29 -12.40
CA GLY A 202 -8.67 1.75 -11.15
C GLY A 202 -7.77 0.71 -10.48
N GLY A 203 -7.59 -0.48 -11.06
CA GLY A 203 -6.72 -1.52 -10.52
C GLY A 203 -7.35 -2.92 -10.48
N VAL A 204 -6.68 -3.83 -9.79
CA VAL A 204 -7.14 -5.22 -9.56
C VAL A 204 -7.65 -5.48 -8.13
N GLY A 205 -7.85 -4.43 -7.34
CA GLY A 205 -8.29 -4.55 -5.95
C GLY A 205 -7.19 -5.08 -5.04
N LYS A 206 -7.52 -6.04 -4.18
CA LYS A 206 -6.67 -6.52 -3.08
C LYS A 206 -6.28 -5.43 -2.07
N SER A 207 -7.13 -4.42 -1.87
CA SER A 207 -6.90 -3.38 -0.87
C SER A 207 -6.58 -3.99 0.50
N CYS A 208 -5.66 -3.40 1.26
CA CYS A 208 -5.19 -4.00 2.50
C CYS A 208 -4.96 -2.98 3.61
N VAL A 209 -5.05 -3.47 4.84
CA VAL A 209 -4.64 -2.76 6.05
C VAL A 209 -3.63 -3.60 6.78
N VAL A 210 -2.46 -3.02 7.03
CA VAL A 210 -1.36 -3.69 7.73
C VAL A 210 -1.02 -2.92 8.99
N ASP A 211 -0.88 -3.64 10.10
CA ASP A 211 -0.48 -3.07 11.38
C ASP A 211 1.05 -2.84 11.47
N PRO A 212 1.52 -2.09 12.48
CA PRO A 212 2.94 -1.81 12.64
C PRO A 212 3.84 -3.02 12.92
N THR A 213 3.28 -4.22 13.15
CA THR A 213 4.01 -5.51 13.27
C THR A 213 4.04 -6.32 11.98
N SER A 214 3.57 -5.76 10.86
CA SER A 214 3.35 -6.47 9.58
C SER A 214 2.21 -7.51 9.61
N MET A 215 1.31 -7.46 10.61
CA MET A 215 0.09 -8.25 10.56
C MET A 215 -0.88 -7.64 9.55
N VAL A 216 -1.37 -8.45 8.61
CA VAL A 216 -2.43 -8.03 7.70
C VAL A 216 -3.75 -8.13 8.45
N LEU A 217 -4.34 -6.99 8.80
CA LEU A 217 -5.62 -6.91 9.50
C LEU A 217 -6.79 -7.15 8.55
N HIS A 218 -6.63 -6.71 7.29
CA HIS A 218 -7.60 -6.93 6.24
C HIS A 218 -6.92 -6.99 4.89
N GLN A 219 -7.44 -7.84 4.01
CA GLN A 219 -7.13 -7.81 2.59
C GLN A 219 -8.39 -8.15 1.81
N SER A 220 -8.89 -7.20 1.02
CA SER A 220 -9.96 -7.44 0.07
C SER A 220 -9.53 -8.48 -0.97
N ALA A 221 -10.49 -9.09 -1.65
CA ALA A 221 -10.20 -9.87 -2.85
C ALA A 221 -10.43 -9.02 -4.12
N GLY A 222 -10.89 -9.61 -5.23
CA GLY A 222 -11.05 -8.95 -6.52
C GLY A 222 -12.44 -8.35 -6.79
N GLN A 223 -13.25 -8.16 -5.75
CA GLN A 223 -14.63 -7.66 -5.83
C GLN A 223 -14.80 -6.33 -5.08
N GLU A 224 -15.92 -5.63 -5.27
CA GLU A 224 -16.22 -4.42 -4.50
C GLU A 224 -16.20 -4.71 -2.98
N ASP A 225 -15.62 -3.80 -2.22
CA ASP A 225 -15.47 -3.95 -0.78
C ASP A 225 -15.48 -2.58 -0.07
N MET A 226 -16.04 -2.56 1.13
CA MET A 226 -16.07 -1.40 2.04
C MET A 226 -15.72 -1.93 3.43
N PHE A 227 -14.53 -1.60 3.89
CA PHE A 227 -13.94 -2.22 5.08
C PHE A 227 -13.56 -1.17 6.12
N PRO A 228 -14.43 -0.89 7.10
CA PRO A 228 -14.07 -0.06 8.25
C PRO A 228 -13.26 -0.87 9.26
N ILE A 229 -12.18 -0.29 9.78
CA ILE A 229 -11.29 -0.92 10.76
C ILE A 229 -10.92 0.13 11.83
N GLU A 230 -11.06 -0.25 13.08
CA GLU A 230 -10.53 0.52 14.21
C GLU A 230 -9.02 0.31 14.35
N ILE A 231 -8.27 1.39 14.53
CA ILE A 231 -6.81 1.37 14.68
C ILE A 231 -6.39 1.67 16.12
N ASP A 232 -5.34 0.98 16.60
CA ASP A 232 -4.74 1.21 17.92
C ASP A 232 -3.42 1.99 17.78
N LEU A 233 -3.47 3.31 17.93
CA LEU A 233 -2.27 4.15 17.88
C LEU A 233 -1.37 3.98 19.12
N SER A 234 -1.88 3.43 20.22
CA SER A 234 -1.06 3.08 21.38
C SER A 234 -0.10 1.94 21.02
N MET A 235 -0.52 1.02 20.14
CA MET A 235 0.33 -0.03 19.60
C MET A 235 1.50 0.54 18.78
N VAL A 236 1.26 1.56 17.94
CA VAL A 236 2.33 2.27 17.21
C VAL A 236 3.34 2.85 18.21
N ARG A 237 2.86 3.65 19.17
CA ARG A 237 3.69 4.35 20.16
C ARG A 237 4.50 3.37 20.99
N ARG A 238 3.86 2.33 21.51
CA ARG A 238 4.50 1.28 22.30
C ARG A 238 5.55 0.54 21.49
N GLN A 239 5.31 0.23 20.22
CA GLN A 239 6.31 -0.44 19.38
C GLN A 239 7.51 0.44 19.06
N ARG A 240 7.32 1.75 18.85
CA ARG A 240 8.42 2.69 18.67
C ARG A 240 9.24 2.85 19.96
N GLU A 241 8.59 2.73 21.11
CA GLU A 241 9.24 2.81 22.42
C GLU A 241 9.94 1.52 22.85
N THR A 242 9.30 0.35 22.74
CA THR A 242 9.84 -0.90 23.28
C THR A 242 10.36 -1.85 22.21
N GLY A 243 10.24 -1.47 20.94
CA GLY A 243 10.56 -2.33 19.80
C GLY A 243 9.36 -3.16 19.35
N MET A 244 9.41 -3.61 18.10
CA MET A 244 8.37 -4.45 17.50
C MET A 244 8.27 -5.76 18.29
N LYS A 245 7.09 -6.04 18.86
CA LYS A 245 6.87 -7.21 19.74
C LYS A 245 7.86 -7.31 20.91
N GLY A 246 8.40 -6.18 21.37
CA GLY A 246 9.42 -6.13 22.44
C GLY A 246 10.83 -6.53 21.99
N LEU A 247 11.07 -6.62 20.67
CA LEU A 247 12.35 -6.99 20.07
C LEU A 247 13.08 -5.72 19.55
N GLY A 248 13.63 -5.79 18.33
CA GLY A 248 14.41 -4.72 17.72
C GLY A 248 13.67 -3.37 17.65
N GLN A 249 14.41 -2.29 17.90
CA GLN A 249 13.91 -0.91 17.94
C GLN A 249 14.35 -0.16 16.68
N VAL A 250 13.81 -0.58 15.52
CA VAL A 250 14.27 -0.17 14.18
C VAL A 250 14.42 1.35 14.04
N LEU A 251 13.41 2.13 14.45
CA LEU A 251 13.47 3.59 14.33
C LEU A 251 14.56 4.22 15.22
N LYS A 252 14.80 3.68 16.41
CA LYS A 252 15.88 4.18 17.30
C LYS A 252 17.24 3.77 16.79
N SER A 253 17.40 2.53 16.32
CA SER A 253 18.63 2.08 15.67
C SER A 253 18.96 2.92 14.43
N PHE A 254 17.96 3.38 13.67
CA PHE A 254 18.17 4.32 12.57
C PHE A 254 18.56 5.73 13.07
N ARG A 255 17.93 6.24 14.14
CA ARG A 255 18.28 7.54 14.74
C ARG A 255 19.70 7.55 15.30
N ASP A 256 20.09 6.47 15.98
CA ASP A 256 21.35 6.33 16.72
C ASP A 256 22.44 5.60 15.91
N ARG A 257 22.27 5.51 14.60
CA ARG A 257 23.21 4.85 13.68
C ARG A 257 24.61 5.48 13.76
N SER A 258 25.66 4.67 13.62
CA SER A 258 27.05 5.12 13.62
C SER A 258 27.54 5.67 12.28
N THR A 259 26.74 5.49 11.22
CA THR A 259 27.13 5.77 9.84
C THR A 259 26.02 6.56 9.15
N ASP A 260 26.41 7.61 8.45
CA ASP A 260 25.50 8.32 7.55
C ASP A 260 25.43 7.67 6.18
N PHE A 261 24.23 7.66 5.61
CA PHE A 261 23.98 7.11 4.29
C PHE A 261 24.33 8.16 3.24
N SER A 262 25.50 8.04 2.63
CA SER A 262 25.98 8.96 1.60
C SER A 262 25.07 9.01 0.36
N VAL A 263 24.21 8.01 0.15
CA VAL A 263 23.17 8.03 -0.90
C VAL A 263 22.22 9.23 -0.79
N TYR A 264 22.07 9.83 0.39
CA TYR A 264 21.26 11.04 0.58
C TYR A 264 21.99 12.34 0.25
N ASP A 265 23.31 12.30 0.08
CA ASP A 265 24.09 13.39 -0.48
C ASP A 265 24.29 13.16 -1.99
N ARG A 266 23.61 13.98 -2.80
CA ARG A 266 23.70 13.95 -4.26
C ARG A 266 25.11 14.24 -4.80
N ASN A 267 25.98 14.84 -4.00
CA ASN A 267 27.36 15.12 -4.37
C ASN A 267 28.35 14.04 -3.94
N SER A 268 27.91 13.02 -3.17
CA SER A 268 28.80 11.98 -2.64
C SER A 268 29.38 11.04 -3.70
N GLY A 269 28.75 10.97 -4.88
CA GLY A 269 29.08 10.00 -5.93
C GLY A 269 28.63 8.57 -5.64
N THR A 270 27.96 8.30 -4.50
CA THR A 270 27.49 6.96 -4.10
C THR A 270 26.54 6.34 -5.14
N ASP A 271 25.76 7.19 -5.82
CA ASP A 271 24.78 6.80 -6.82
C ASP A 271 25.38 6.61 -8.23
N ALA A 272 26.71 6.60 -8.39
CA ALA A 272 27.37 6.50 -9.69
C ALA A 272 26.93 5.28 -10.50
N TYR A 273 26.70 4.12 -9.85
CA TYR A 273 26.17 2.92 -10.51
C TYR A 273 24.78 3.16 -11.11
N LEU A 274 23.89 3.90 -10.44
CA LEU A 274 22.54 4.15 -10.96
C LEU A 274 22.57 4.92 -12.28
N LYS A 275 23.62 5.72 -12.52
CA LYS A 275 23.84 6.47 -13.76
C LYS A 275 24.26 5.57 -14.93
N THR A 276 24.64 4.31 -14.68
CA THR A 276 25.01 3.35 -15.73
C THR A 276 23.83 2.51 -16.22
N LEU A 277 22.64 2.64 -15.61
CA LEU A 277 21.47 1.81 -15.91
C LEU A 277 20.74 2.19 -17.21
N GLY A 278 21.17 3.25 -17.88
CA GLY A 278 20.53 3.78 -19.08
C GLY A 278 19.32 4.70 -18.77
N PRO A 279 18.65 5.21 -19.81
CA PRO A 279 17.50 6.10 -19.68
C PRO A 279 16.22 5.37 -19.23
N LEU A 280 15.28 6.13 -18.68
CA LEU A 280 13.91 5.66 -18.42
C LEU A 280 13.12 5.58 -19.74
N GLU A 281 12.80 4.38 -20.20
CA GLU A 281 12.11 4.16 -21.47
C GLU A 281 11.08 3.03 -21.37
N ILE A 282 9.99 3.11 -22.14
CA ILE A 282 9.02 2.01 -22.27
C ILE A 282 9.68 0.89 -23.08
N PRO A 283 9.67 -0.37 -22.59
CA PRO A 283 10.14 -1.51 -23.38
C PRO A 283 9.35 -1.64 -24.69
N HIS A 284 10.05 -1.73 -25.82
CA HIS A 284 9.44 -1.99 -27.12
C HIS A 284 9.54 -3.48 -27.48
N GLN A 285 8.67 -3.92 -28.38
CA GLN A 285 8.63 -5.31 -28.83
C GLN A 285 10.00 -5.76 -29.37
N GLY A 286 10.51 -6.88 -28.86
CA GLY A 286 11.79 -7.44 -29.28
C GLY A 286 13.03 -6.78 -28.65
N THR A 287 12.86 -5.84 -27.71
CA THR A 287 14.00 -5.28 -26.97
C THR A 287 14.79 -6.37 -26.25
N ARG A 288 16.11 -6.26 -26.30
CA ARG A 288 17.07 -7.09 -25.55
C ARG A 288 17.78 -6.30 -24.45
N ALA A 289 17.29 -5.10 -24.13
CA ALA A 289 17.85 -4.28 -23.06
C ALA A 289 17.89 -5.06 -21.74
N GLY A 290 19.02 -4.99 -21.02
CA GLY A 290 19.25 -5.74 -19.79
C GLY A 290 19.56 -7.23 -19.98
N LEU A 291 19.40 -7.80 -21.17
CA LEU A 291 19.80 -9.17 -21.49
C LEU A 291 21.22 -9.18 -22.04
N HIS A 292 22.22 -9.05 -21.16
CA HIS A 292 23.61 -9.33 -21.52
C HIS A 292 23.78 -10.84 -21.64
N VAL A 293 23.73 -11.36 -22.88
CA VAL A 293 23.97 -12.78 -23.17
C VAL A 293 25.40 -12.94 -23.72
N ASP A 294 26.39 -12.53 -22.93
CA ASP A 294 27.79 -12.87 -23.16
C ASP A 294 28.29 -13.60 -21.91
N VAL A 295 28.09 -14.92 -21.86
CA VAL A 295 28.88 -15.79 -20.99
C VAL A 295 29.91 -16.49 -21.88
N PRO A 296 31.15 -15.99 -21.86
CA PRO A 296 32.26 -16.86 -21.54
C PRO A 296 32.81 -16.40 -20.19
N SER A 297 32.99 -17.34 -19.27
CA SER A 297 33.63 -17.13 -17.96
C SER A 297 34.96 -16.37 -18.11
N GLN A 298 34.94 -15.05 -17.98
CA GLN A 298 36.14 -14.24 -17.85
C GLN A 298 36.12 -13.61 -16.47
N LEU A 299 37.06 -14.13 -15.67
CA LEU A 299 37.55 -13.69 -14.36
C LEU A 299 37.10 -12.28 -13.98
N ILE A 300 36.25 -12.21 -12.95
CA ILE A 300 36.00 -10.96 -12.21
C ILE A 300 37.36 -10.47 -11.70
N PRO A 301 37.83 -9.26 -12.06
CA PRO A 301 38.99 -8.66 -11.41
C PRO A 301 38.68 -8.48 -9.93
N GLU A 302 39.57 -8.94 -9.05
CA GLU A 302 39.41 -8.84 -7.60
C GLU A 302 39.00 -7.42 -7.19
N ALA A 303 37.93 -7.33 -6.40
CA ALA A 303 37.50 -6.07 -5.82
C ALA A 303 38.65 -5.47 -4.98
N PRO A 304 38.86 -4.14 -5.02
CA PRO A 304 39.92 -3.51 -4.26
C PRO A 304 39.73 -3.77 -2.76
N THR A 305 40.69 -4.47 -2.15
CA THR A 305 40.78 -4.68 -0.70
C THR A 305 40.77 -3.33 0.01
N PHE A 306 39.72 -3.08 0.79
CA PHE A 306 39.64 -1.96 1.72
C PHE A 306 40.65 -2.22 2.85
N LYS A 307 41.75 -1.45 2.91
CA LYS A 307 42.73 -1.53 4.01
C LYS A 307 42.14 -0.93 5.29
N GLY A 308 41.35 -1.73 6.01
CA GLY A 308 41.05 -1.51 7.42
C GLY A 308 42.27 -1.86 8.28
N GLN A 309 42.54 -1.03 9.28
CA GLN A 309 43.67 -1.12 10.22
C GLN A 309 43.95 -2.53 10.73
N GLU A 310 45.22 -2.94 10.64
CA GLU A 310 45.77 -4.12 11.30
C GLU A 310 45.69 -3.93 12.83
N ALA A 311 44.74 -4.59 13.47
CA ALA A 311 44.86 -4.96 14.88
C ALA A 311 45.46 -6.37 14.94
N THR A 312 46.73 -6.44 15.30
CA THR A 312 47.49 -7.66 15.50
C THR A 312 46.96 -8.46 16.70
N LEU A 313 46.59 -9.71 16.48
CA LEU A 313 46.53 -10.74 17.53
C LEU A 313 47.20 -12.01 16.98
N PRO A 314 48.15 -12.63 17.71
CA PRO A 314 48.92 -13.75 17.18
C PRO A 314 48.29 -15.07 17.59
N PHE A 315 47.82 -15.89 16.64
CA PHE A 315 47.82 -17.34 16.82
C PHE A 315 48.10 -18.03 15.49
N SER A 316 49.28 -18.62 15.43
CA SER A 316 49.82 -19.47 14.37
C SER A 316 49.46 -20.92 14.66
N SER A 317 48.77 -21.60 13.73
CA SER A 317 49.10 -22.94 13.18
C SER A 317 47.87 -23.58 12.54
N ALA A 318 47.97 -23.94 11.25
CA ALA A 318 47.01 -24.78 10.53
C ALA A 318 47.42 -26.27 10.61
N PRO A 319 46.69 -27.22 10.00
CA PRO A 319 45.34 -27.64 10.34
C PRO A 319 45.31 -29.16 10.66
N GLU A 320 44.57 -29.58 11.68
CA GLU A 320 44.30 -31.01 11.92
C GLU A 320 42.86 -31.39 11.51
N SER A 321 42.76 -32.60 10.96
CA SER A 321 41.63 -33.24 10.31
C SER A 321 40.29 -33.11 11.04
N ILE A 322 39.25 -32.70 10.31
CA ILE A 322 37.86 -32.84 10.76
C ILE A 322 37.50 -34.33 10.72
N GLY A 323 37.53 -34.95 11.91
CA GLY A 323 37.00 -36.28 12.15
C GLY A 323 35.48 -36.27 12.08
N THR A 324 34.94 -37.32 11.48
CA THR A 324 33.50 -37.63 11.35
C THR A 324 32.85 -37.85 12.72
N GLU A 325 31.82 -37.08 13.04
CA GLU A 325 30.89 -37.39 14.14
C GLU A 325 29.53 -37.85 13.58
N PRO A 326 28.91 -38.91 14.11
CA PRO A 326 27.74 -39.53 13.50
C PRO A 326 26.43 -38.86 13.94
N MET A 327 25.48 -38.77 13.01
CA MET A 327 24.10 -38.34 13.29
C MET A 327 23.28 -39.44 13.99
N PRO A 328 22.47 -39.10 15.00
CA PRO A 328 21.22 -39.80 15.29
C PRO A 328 20.03 -38.80 15.20
N ASN A 329 18.81 -39.11 14.77
CA ASN A 329 18.16 -40.29 14.22
C ASN A 329 16.89 -39.79 13.48
N ALA A 330 16.37 -40.63 12.58
CA ALA A 330 15.16 -40.45 11.80
C ALA A 330 13.87 -40.65 12.63
N SER A 331 12.94 -39.69 12.57
CA SER A 331 11.49 -39.92 12.66
C SER A 331 10.69 -38.62 12.48
N ALA A 332 10.13 -38.43 11.28
CA ALA A 332 8.92 -37.65 10.91
C ALA A 332 9.04 -37.36 9.40
N GLY A 333 8.81 -38.33 8.52
CA GLY A 333 7.46 -38.68 8.09
C GLY A 333 7.14 -38.01 6.74
N THR A 334 7.87 -38.37 5.68
CA THR A 334 7.58 -37.98 4.29
C THR A 334 6.54 -38.94 3.69
N ALA A 335 5.37 -38.43 3.30
CA ALA A 335 4.48 -39.14 2.38
C ALA A 335 4.84 -38.72 0.95
N ASN A 336 5.34 -39.66 0.15
CA ASN A 336 5.59 -39.47 -1.28
C ASN A 336 4.27 -39.53 -2.09
N PRO A 337 4.21 -38.86 -3.26
CA PRO A 337 3.01 -38.80 -4.10
C PRO A 337 2.88 -40.07 -4.97
N PRO A 338 1.66 -40.46 -5.40
CA PRO A 338 1.50 -41.46 -6.46
C PRO A 338 1.32 -40.81 -7.84
N SER A 339 1.96 -41.44 -8.83
CA SER A 339 1.91 -41.18 -10.27
C SER A 339 0.71 -41.84 -10.97
N ASP A 340 0.37 -41.31 -12.15
CA ASP A 340 -0.75 -41.61 -13.07
C ASP A 340 -1.05 -43.09 -13.40
N ALA A 341 -2.34 -43.44 -13.56
CA ALA A 341 -3.00 -43.58 -14.88
C ALA A 341 -4.41 -44.26 -14.84
N GLN A 342 -5.26 -43.81 -15.78
CA GLN A 342 -6.45 -44.44 -16.40
C GLN A 342 -7.88 -44.20 -15.86
N THR A 343 -8.56 -43.28 -16.57
CA THR A 343 -9.93 -43.35 -17.17
C THR A 343 -11.05 -44.09 -16.43
N THR A 344 -12.12 -43.37 -16.07
CA THR A 344 -13.49 -43.50 -16.64
C THR A 344 -14.51 -42.58 -15.95
N ALA A 345 -15.44 -42.05 -16.76
CA ALA A 345 -16.81 -41.63 -16.46
C ALA A 345 -17.10 -40.50 -15.43
N ALA A 346 -17.71 -39.43 -15.93
CA ALA A 346 -18.33 -38.34 -15.17
C ALA A 346 -19.62 -38.77 -14.45
N PRO A 347 -20.00 -38.09 -13.35
CA PRO A 347 -21.40 -37.95 -12.98
C PRO A 347 -21.85 -36.48 -12.89
N ALA A 348 -22.91 -36.23 -13.65
CA ALA A 348 -24.05 -35.33 -13.49
C ALA A 348 -24.00 -34.13 -12.52
N ALA A 349 -24.37 -32.99 -13.08
CA ALA A 349 -24.70 -31.72 -12.46
C ALA A 349 -25.74 -31.84 -11.32
N ALA A 350 -25.49 -31.13 -10.22
CA ALA A 350 -26.45 -30.91 -9.15
C ALA A 350 -27.54 -29.92 -9.61
N MET A 351 -28.80 -30.34 -9.52
CA MET A 351 -29.97 -29.46 -9.71
C MET A 351 -30.20 -28.59 -8.48
N PRO A 352 -30.61 -27.32 -8.62
CA PRO A 352 -31.02 -26.48 -7.51
C PRO A 352 -32.48 -26.78 -7.06
N ASN A 353 -32.70 -26.72 -5.75
CA ASN A 353 -34.00 -26.95 -5.08
C ASN A 353 -35.11 -25.98 -5.56
N LEU A 354 -36.33 -26.52 -5.68
CA LEU A 354 -37.55 -25.79 -6.04
C LEU A 354 -38.10 -24.94 -4.87
N PRO A 355 -38.78 -23.81 -5.14
CA PRO A 355 -39.31 -22.91 -4.11
C PRO A 355 -40.61 -23.40 -3.46
N VAL A 356 -40.68 -23.28 -2.13
CA VAL A 356 -41.85 -23.59 -1.29
C VAL A 356 -42.85 -22.42 -1.33
N LYS A 357 -44.14 -22.72 -1.56
CA LYS A 357 -45.25 -21.75 -1.57
C LYS A 357 -45.62 -21.28 -0.15
N PRO A 358 -46.07 -20.02 0.04
CA PRO A 358 -46.49 -19.50 1.34
C PRO A 358 -47.87 -20.01 1.76
N GLY A 359 -47.97 -20.54 2.97
CA GLY A 359 -49.21 -20.94 3.63
C GLY A 359 -49.85 -19.78 4.39
N ILE A 360 -51.16 -19.65 4.23
CA ILE A 360 -52.05 -18.70 4.90
C ILE A 360 -52.18 -19.11 6.38
N PHE A 361 -52.02 -18.15 7.30
CA PHE A 361 -52.49 -18.28 8.68
C PHE A 361 -53.50 -17.17 8.96
N THR A 362 -54.69 -17.59 9.38
CA THR A 362 -55.85 -16.78 9.73
C THR A 362 -55.75 -16.22 11.14
N ASP A 363 -56.25 -14.99 11.30
CA ASP A 363 -56.51 -14.31 12.57
C ASP A 363 -57.29 -15.17 13.58
N THR A 364 -56.94 -15.05 14.85
CA THR A 364 -57.92 -14.95 15.94
C THR A 364 -57.33 -14.11 17.08
N ALA A 365 -58.12 -13.13 17.51
CA ALA A 365 -57.90 -12.24 18.63
C ALA A 365 -58.31 -12.89 19.96
N ASP A 366 -57.67 -12.45 21.06
CA ASP A 366 -58.22 -12.16 22.40
C ASP A 366 -57.06 -12.18 23.42
N SER A 367 -56.65 -11.08 24.05
CA SER A 367 -57.26 -10.28 25.12
C SER A 367 -56.79 -10.65 26.54
N SER A 368 -56.62 -9.59 27.35
CA SER A 368 -56.46 -9.53 28.82
C SER A 368 -55.04 -9.52 29.44
N SER A 369 -54.71 -8.31 29.92
CA SER A 369 -54.16 -7.92 31.24
C SER A 369 -53.58 -8.98 32.19
N GLY A 370 -52.36 -8.69 32.66
CA GLY A 370 -51.74 -9.14 33.91
C GLY A 370 -50.51 -8.31 34.20
#